data_AF-A0A1M7H555-F1
#
_entry.id   AF-A0A1M7H555-F1
#
_cell.length_a   1.000
_cell.length_b   1.000
_cell.length_c   1.000
_cell.angle_alpha   90.00
_cell.angle_beta   90.00
_cell.angle_gamma   90.00
#
_symmetry.space_group_name_H-M   'P 1'
#
loop_
_entity.id
_entity.type
_entity.pdbx_description
1 polymer ?
#
loop_
_entity_poly.entity_id
_entity_poly.type
_entity_poly.pdbx_seq_one_letter_code
_entity_poly.pdbx_strand_id
1 'polypeptide(L)'
;MANADDYIYGQSGTTYHKIGSTTIGSDGSSRHRIGNTTVGSDGRSSTRIGNSTIRSNGSSSSKIGNTRLNSDGSSVTRIGNSVVNSNGSICTKVGSMTVCN
;
A
#
# COMPACT_ATOMS: atom_id res chain seq x y z
N MET A 1 12.65 13.34 10.15
CA MET A 1 12.48 13.53 8.69
C MET A 1 11.61 12.39 8.19
N ALA A 2 10.30 12.62 8.11
CA ALA A 2 9.31 11.58 7.79
C ALA A 2 9.06 11.57 6.28
N ASN A 3 9.48 10.51 5.60
CA ASN A 3 9.33 10.36 4.16
C ASN A 3 8.36 9.20 3.90
N ALA A 4 7.20 9.55 3.37
CA ALA A 4 6.18 8.74 2.73
C ALA A 4 6.16 7.24 3.04
N ASP A 5 5.16 6.83 3.83
CA ASP A 5 4.68 5.47 3.99
C ASP A 5 4.29 4.83 2.63
N ASP A 6 5.28 4.33 1.89
CA ASP A 6 5.11 3.15 1.05
C ASP A 6 5.23 1.98 2.03
N TYR A 7 4.10 1.57 2.61
CA TYR A 7 4.04 0.38 3.45
C TYR A 7 4.44 -0.81 2.56
N ILE A 8 5.73 -1.12 2.52
CA ILE A 8 6.18 -2.47 2.19
C ILE A 8 5.62 -3.29 3.34
N TYR A 9 4.44 -3.88 3.14
CA TYR A 9 3.99 -5.03 3.91
C TYR A 9 4.99 -6.14 3.58
N GLY A 10 6.18 -6.04 4.17
CA GLY A 10 7.14 -7.10 4.20
C GLY A 10 6.53 -8.22 5.03
N GLN A 11 6.63 -9.46 4.56
CA GLN A 11 6.24 -10.56 5.42
C GLN A 11 7.13 -10.53 6.67
N SER A 12 6.52 -10.69 7.84
CA SER A 12 7.28 -10.78 9.09
C SER A 12 8.28 -11.93 8.98
N GLY A 13 9.56 -11.64 9.21
CA GLY A 13 10.65 -12.60 9.01
C GLY A 13 11.37 -12.53 7.65
N THR A 14 10.90 -11.71 6.71
CA THR A 14 11.62 -11.46 5.44
C THR A 14 12.51 -10.23 5.55
N THR A 15 13.79 -10.37 5.23
CA THR A 15 14.70 -9.23 5.04
C THR A 15 14.64 -8.77 3.59
N TYR A 16 14.60 -7.45 3.37
CA TYR A 16 14.56 -6.87 2.02
C TYR A 16 15.83 -6.09 1.72
N HIS A 17 16.42 -6.36 0.56
CA HIS A 17 17.57 -5.65 0.02
C HIS A 17 17.16 -4.86 -1.22
N LYS A 18 17.56 -3.59 -1.28
CA LYS A 18 17.29 -2.72 -2.43
C LYS A 18 18.58 -2.51 -3.22
N ILE A 19 18.53 -2.82 -4.51
CA ILE A 19 19.63 -2.62 -5.47
C ILE A 19 19.06 -1.80 -6.63
N GLY A 20 19.43 -0.53 -6.72
CA GLY A 20 18.89 0.38 -7.73
C GLY A 20 17.35 0.53 -7.62
N SER A 21 16.65 0.23 -8.71
CA SER A 21 15.17 0.22 -8.76
C SER A 21 14.53 -1.10 -8.36
N THR A 22 15.34 -2.06 -7.92
CA THR A 22 14.93 -3.42 -7.56
C THR A 22 14.94 -3.61 -6.06
N THR A 23 13.90 -4.23 -5.53
CA THR A 23 13.84 -4.71 -4.13
C THR A 23 13.70 -6.23 -4.15
N ILE A 24 14.52 -6.93 -3.38
CA ILE A 24 14.59 -8.39 -3.31
C ILE A 24 14.38 -8.80 -1.85
N GLY A 25 13.41 -9.68 -1.61
CA GLY A 25 13.18 -10.31 -0.32
C GLY A 25 13.99 -11.60 -0.18
N SER A 26 14.42 -11.91 1.05
CA SER A 26 15.05 -13.19 1.39
C SER A 26 14.16 -14.42 1.17
N ASP A 27 12.86 -14.20 0.99
CA ASP A 27 11.84 -15.18 0.60
C ASP A 27 11.79 -15.44 -0.92
N GLY A 28 12.69 -14.81 -1.70
CA GLY A 28 12.73 -14.92 -3.16
C GLY A 28 11.75 -13.98 -3.88
N SER A 29 10.94 -13.21 -3.17
CA SER A 29 10.10 -12.18 -3.78
C SER A 29 10.97 -11.05 -4.34
N SER A 30 10.57 -10.47 -5.46
CA SER A 30 11.21 -9.23 -5.93
C SER A 30 10.22 -8.26 -6.55
N ARG A 31 10.59 -6.98 -6.52
CA ARG A 31 9.83 -5.87 -7.10
C ARG A 31 10.79 -4.98 -7.87
N HIS A 32 10.51 -4.75 -9.14
CA HIS A 32 11.24 -3.82 -10.00
C HIS A 32 10.40 -2.59 -10.29
N ARG A 33 10.99 -1.41 -10.12
CA ARG A 33 10.34 -0.14 -10.46
C ARG A 33 10.88 0.39 -11.78
N ILE A 34 9.99 0.72 -12.70
CA ILE A 34 10.29 1.39 -13.97
C ILE A 34 9.39 2.62 -14.06
N GLY A 35 9.98 3.80 -13.85
CA GLY A 35 9.22 5.05 -13.73
C GLY A 35 8.15 4.96 -12.61
N ASN A 36 6.89 5.17 -12.98
CA ASN A 36 5.75 5.10 -12.06
C ASN A 36 5.15 3.68 -11.92
N THR A 37 5.69 2.70 -12.63
CA THR A 37 5.23 1.31 -12.64
C THR A 37 6.10 0.47 -11.71
N THR A 38 5.48 -0.36 -10.89
CA THR A 38 6.15 -1.41 -10.10
C THR A 38 5.67 -2.76 -10.58
N VAL A 39 6.59 -3.68 -10.85
CA VAL A 39 6.33 -5.05 -11.31
C VAL A 39 6.88 -6.02 -10.27
N GLY A 40 6.06 -6.93 -9.78
CA GLY A 40 6.44 -8.01 -8.87
C GLY A 40 6.89 -9.26 -9.61
N SER A 41 7.69 -10.09 -8.95
CA SER A 41 8.12 -11.40 -9.44
C SER A 41 6.96 -12.40 -9.60
N ASP A 42 5.80 -12.10 -9.02
CA ASP A 42 4.54 -12.85 -9.17
C ASP A 42 3.75 -12.45 -10.44
N GLY A 43 4.32 -11.59 -11.29
CA GLY A 43 3.69 -11.09 -12.51
C GLY A 43 2.65 -9.99 -12.26
N ARG A 44 2.40 -9.59 -11.01
CA ARG A 44 1.50 -8.48 -10.70
C ARG A 44 2.22 -7.16 -10.92
N SER A 45 1.50 -6.15 -11.40
CA SER A 45 2.06 -4.81 -11.52
C SER A 45 1.08 -3.74 -11.05
N SER A 46 1.63 -2.57 -10.73
CA SER A 46 0.84 -1.39 -10.41
C SER A 46 1.49 -0.14 -10.97
N THR A 47 0.68 0.72 -11.58
CA THR A 47 1.12 1.99 -12.16
C THR A 47 0.47 3.14 -11.42
N ARG A 48 1.28 4.12 -11.02
CA ARG A 48 0.78 5.37 -10.43
C ARG A 48 0.59 6.44 -11.50
N ILE A 49 -0.60 7.04 -11.53
CA ILE A 49 -0.93 8.19 -12.41
C ILE A 49 -1.56 9.26 -11.52
N GLY A 50 -0.82 10.35 -11.27
CA GLY A 50 -1.22 11.37 -10.30
C GLY A 50 -1.46 10.75 -8.91
N ASN A 51 -2.66 10.98 -8.36
CA ASN A 51 -3.09 10.42 -7.08
C ASN A 51 -3.74 9.03 -7.18
N SER A 52 -3.77 8.45 -8.38
CA SER A 52 -4.38 7.16 -8.66
C SER A 52 -3.32 6.06 -8.79
N THR A 53 -3.67 4.86 -8.36
CA THR A 53 -2.91 3.63 -8.57
C THR A 53 -3.79 2.64 -9.28
N ILE A 54 -3.31 2.12 -10.42
CA ILE A 54 -3.99 1.13 -11.25
C ILE A 54 -3.18 -0.16 -11.14
N ARG A 55 -3.85 -1.29 -10.86
CA ARG A 55 -3.22 -2.61 -10.74
C ARG A 55 -3.47 -3.43 -12.00
N SER A 56 -2.57 -4.38 -12.29
CA SER A 56 -2.67 -5.25 -13.47
C SER A 56 -3.92 -6.13 -13.49
N ASN A 57 -4.54 -6.39 -12.34
CA ASN A 57 -5.81 -7.10 -12.23
C ASN A 57 -7.05 -6.21 -12.53
N GLY A 58 -6.85 -4.99 -13.04
CA GLY A 58 -7.92 -4.03 -13.35
C GLY A 58 -8.42 -3.24 -12.14
N SER A 59 -8.09 -3.62 -10.91
CA SER A 59 -8.45 -2.84 -9.73
C SER A 59 -7.70 -1.53 -9.69
N SER A 60 -8.34 -0.46 -9.23
CA SER A 60 -7.70 0.84 -9.05
C SER A 60 -8.08 1.49 -7.74
N SER A 61 -7.36 2.54 -7.39
CA SER A 61 -7.64 3.34 -6.21
C SER A 61 -7.13 4.76 -6.39
N SER A 62 -7.84 5.73 -5.82
CA SER A 62 -7.48 7.14 -5.89
C SER A 62 -7.42 7.72 -4.48
N LYS A 63 -6.45 8.60 -4.23
CA LYS A 63 -6.33 9.31 -2.95
C LYS A 63 -6.82 10.76 -3.11
N ILE A 64 -7.74 11.18 -2.24
CA ILE A 64 -8.21 12.56 -2.11
C ILE A 64 -8.07 12.97 -0.65
N GLY A 65 -7.16 13.90 -0.37
CA GLY A 65 -6.80 14.26 1.01
C GLY A 65 -6.35 13.03 1.81
N ASN A 66 -7.06 12.75 2.90
CA ASN A 66 -6.80 11.60 3.78
C ASN A 66 -7.64 10.36 3.45
N THR A 67 -8.45 10.43 2.39
CA THR A 67 -9.35 9.35 1.96
C THR A 67 -8.78 8.64 0.75
N ARG A 68 -8.82 7.30 0.80
CA ARG A 68 -8.56 6.41 -0.33
C ARG A 68 -9.89 5.84 -0.81
N LEU A 69 -10.18 6.02 -2.09
CA LEU A 69 -11.32 5.42 -2.79
C LEU A 69 -10.80 4.22 -3.59
N ASN A 70 -11.46 3.07 -3.51
CA ASN A 70 -11.13 1.89 -4.29
C ASN A 70 -12.17 1.70 -5.41
N SER A 71 -11.77 1.03 -6.50
CA SER A 71 -12.63 0.80 -7.66
C SER A 71 -13.83 -0.10 -7.40
N ASP A 72 -13.84 -0.83 -6.28
CA ASP A 72 -14.97 -1.66 -5.83
C ASP A 72 -16.03 -0.84 -5.05
N GLY A 73 -15.88 0.48 -4.97
CA GLY A 73 -16.77 1.37 -4.23
C GLY A 73 -16.43 1.49 -2.75
N SER A 74 -15.51 0.69 -2.22
CA SER A 74 -15.05 0.84 -0.84
C SER A 74 -14.17 2.08 -0.68
N SER A 75 -14.17 2.64 0.53
CA SER A 75 -13.29 3.74 0.88
C SER A 75 -12.73 3.61 2.28
N VAL A 76 -11.57 4.26 2.48
CA VAL A 76 -10.84 4.24 3.74
C VAL A 76 -10.36 5.65 4.03
N THR A 77 -10.76 6.22 5.16
CA THR A 77 -10.38 7.57 5.58
C THR A 77 -9.52 7.53 6.82
N ARG A 78 -8.35 8.16 6.79
CA ARG A 78 -7.48 8.28 7.97
C ARG A 78 -7.77 9.57 8.73
N ILE A 79 -8.03 9.45 10.04
CA ILE A 79 -8.27 10.57 10.95
C ILE A 79 -7.36 10.38 12.16
N GLY A 80 -6.30 11.17 12.25
CA GLY A 80 -5.28 11.01 13.29
C GLY A 80 -4.69 9.59 13.30
N ASN A 81 -4.89 8.88 14.40
CA ASN A 81 -4.41 7.51 14.62
C ASN A 81 -5.44 6.44 14.23
N SER A 82 -6.59 6.86 13.71
CA SER A 82 -7.72 6.01 13.37
C SER A 82 -7.92 5.91 11.87
N VAL A 83 -8.51 4.80 11.46
CA VAL A 83 -8.89 4.47 10.09
C VAL A 83 -10.37 4.13 10.10
N VAL A 84 -11.16 4.85 9.31
CA VAL A 84 -12.59 4.65 9.14
C VAL A 84 -12.83 3.98 7.78
N ASN A 85 -13.44 2.81 7.79
CA ASN A 85 -13.80 2.06 6.59
C ASN A 85 -15.21 2.45 6.12
N SER A 86 -15.48 2.30 4.83
CA SER A 86 -16.79 2.62 4.25
C SER A 86 -17.94 1.74 4.76
N ASN A 87 -17.64 0.60 5.37
CA ASN A 87 -18.61 -0.27 6.04
C ASN A 87 -18.94 0.19 7.48
N GLY A 88 -18.40 1.31 7.92
CA GLY A 88 -18.59 1.86 9.27
C GLY A 88 -17.60 1.35 10.32
N SER A 89 -16.77 0.34 10.01
CA SER A 89 -15.78 -0.17 10.95
C SER A 89 -14.65 0.84 11.16
N ILE A 90 -14.23 1.00 12.42
CA ILE A 90 -13.18 1.93 12.81
C ILE A 90 -12.04 1.16 13.47
N CYS A 91 -10.84 1.33 12.95
CA CYS A 91 -9.62 0.78 13.53
C CYS A 91 -8.74 1.89 14.08
N THR A 92 -8.38 1.84 15.36
CA THR A 92 -7.53 2.83 16.02
C THR A 92 -6.24 2.21 16.52
N LYS A 93 -5.11 2.86 16.24
CA LYS A 93 -3.81 2.47 16.78
C LYS A 93 -3.58 3.10 18.16
N VAL A 94 -3.33 2.26 19.15
CA VAL A 94 -2.99 2.64 20.53
C VAL A 94 -1.66 2.00 20.90
N GLY A 95 -0.58 2.81 20.91
CA GLY A 95 0.78 2.30 21.05
C GLY A 95 1.17 1.37 19.90
N SER A 96 1.55 0.13 20.22
CA SER A 96 1.85 -0.93 19.25
C SER A 96 0.62 -1.77 18.84
N MET A 97 -0.54 -1.55 19.48
CA MET A 97 -1.76 -2.32 19.24
C MET A 97 -2.71 -1.60 18.28
N THR A 98 -3.46 -2.36 17.49
CA THR A 98 -4.57 -1.86 16.67
C THR A 98 -5.86 -2.48 17.19
N VAL A 99 -6.84 -1.65 17.52
CA VAL A 99 -8.17 -2.07 18.00
C VAL A 99 -9.19 -1.70 16.95
N CYS A 100 -10.02 -2.65 16.50
CA CYS A 100 -11.07 -2.42 15.51
C CYS A 100 -12.45 -2.70 16.11
N ASN A 101 -13.42 -1.87 15.75
CA ASN A 101 -14.83 -2.04 16.07
C ASN A 101 -15.71 -1.93 14.81
#